data_AF-A0A0G4IA26-F1
#
_entry.id   AF-A0A0G4IA26-F1
#
_cell.length_a   1.000
_cell.length_b   1.000
_cell.length_c   1.000
_cell.angle_alpha   90.00
_cell.angle_beta   90.00
_cell.angle_gamma   90.00
#
_symmetry.space_group_name_H-M   'P 1'
#
loop_
_entity.id
_entity.type
_entity.pdbx_description
1 polymer ?
#
loop_
_entity_poly.entity_id
_entity_poly.type
_entity_poly.pdbx_seq_one_letter_code
_entity_poly.pdbx_strand_id
1 'polypeptide(L)'
;MRRAAHDRDSRSGGVCMLVKEERWNELKPEISLMGPSLVEVKITVDGRRVHVFGLYLPGSWSDHRDSRVPDLLKDVFGEVPLEADRVVMGDFNAHSGSLVPKNLL
;
A
#
# COMPACT_ATOMS: atom_id res chain seq x y z
N MET A 1 8.32 -22.44 4.72
CA MET A 1 9.16 -21.23 4.80
C MET A 1 8.26 -20.02 4.48
N ARG A 2 8.75 -18.78 4.49
CA ARG A 2 7.95 -17.61 4.04
C ARG A 2 8.47 -17.20 2.66
N ARG A 3 7.58 -16.98 1.69
CA ARG A 3 7.98 -16.38 0.41
C ARG A 3 7.73 -14.88 0.49
N ALA A 4 8.82 -14.13 0.59
CA ALA A 4 8.76 -12.69 0.56
C ALA A 4 8.65 -12.22 -0.89
N ALA A 5 7.53 -11.57 -1.21
CA ALA A 5 7.44 -10.73 -2.38
C ALA A 5 8.14 -9.39 -2.03
N HIS A 6 9.46 -9.39 -2.15
CA HIS A 6 10.24 -8.17 -2.08
C HIS A 6 10.60 -7.75 -3.50
N ASP A 7 10.54 -6.46 -3.75
CA ASP A 7 11.19 -5.91 -4.94
C ASP A 7 12.69 -6.19 -4.82
N ARG A 8 13.21 -7.03 -5.73
CA ARG A 8 14.64 -7.40 -5.75
C ARG A 8 15.54 -6.18 -5.96
N ASP A 9 15.00 -5.11 -6.52
CA ASP A 9 15.75 -3.93 -6.90
C ASP A 9 15.71 -2.83 -5.83
N SER A 10 15.11 -3.08 -4.66
CA SER A 10 14.99 -2.13 -3.54
C SER A 10 14.37 -0.77 -3.94
N ARG A 11 13.61 -0.72 -5.04
CA ARG A 11 12.95 0.48 -5.55
C ARG A 11 11.72 0.83 -4.71
N SER A 12 11.15 -0.11 -3.95
CA SER A 12 9.96 0.07 -3.10
C SER A 12 10.13 0.93 -1.85
N GLY A 13 11.30 1.56 -1.64
CA GLY A 13 11.51 2.55 -0.57
C GLY A 13 11.23 2.03 0.84
N GLY A 14 11.31 0.70 1.05
CA GLY A 14 11.09 0.04 2.33
C GLY A 14 9.75 -0.71 2.48
N VAL A 15 8.87 -0.68 1.47
CA VAL A 15 7.62 -1.45 1.49
C VAL A 15 7.86 -2.88 1.00
N CYS A 16 7.37 -3.86 1.77
CA CYS A 16 7.43 -5.28 1.42
C CYS A 16 6.11 -5.96 1.76
N MET A 17 5.68 -6.90 0.92
CA MET A 17 4.51 -7.74 1.19
C MET A 17 4.93 -9.21 1.27
N LEU A 18 4.44 -9.90 2.30
CA LEU A 18 4.78 -11.30 2.55
C LEU A 18 3.56 -12.16 2.29
N VAL A 19 3.71 -13.16 1.43
CA VAL A 19 2.69 -14.19 1.23
C VAL A 19 3.17 -15.47 1.90
N LYS A 20 2.29 -16.06 2.72
CA LYS A 20 2.55 -17.36 3.34
C LYS A 20 2.78 -18.41 2.25
N GLU A 21 3.89 -19.13 2.34
CA GLU A 21 4.30 -20.07 1.28
C GLU A 21 3.27 -21.18 1.10
N GLU A 22 2.71 -21.68 2.20
CA GLU A 22 1.67 -22.70 2.20
C GLU A 22 0.39 -22.25 1.48
N ARG A 23 0.19 -20.94 1.30
CA ARG A 23 -0.94 -20.34 0.57
C ARG A 23 -0.57 -19.89 -0.84
N TRP A 24 0.68 -20.03 -1.27
CA TRP A 24 1.14 -19.47 -2.55
C TRP A 24 0.38 -20.02 -3.76
N ASN A 25 0.21 -21.35 -3.82
CA ASN A 25 -0.48 -22.01 -4.93
C ASN A 25 -2.00 -21.76 -4.93
N GLU A 26 -2.57 -21.53 -3.74
CA GLU A 26 -3.98 -21.22 -3.59
C GLU A 26 -4.26 -19.76 -3.99
N LEU A 27 -3.49 -18.82 -3.45
CA LEU A 27 -3.70 -17.39 -3.63
C LEU A 27 -3.19 -16.89 -4.99
N LYS A 28 -2.24 -17.60 -5.60
CA LYS A 28 -1.59 -17.26 -6.88
C LYS A 28 -1.23 -15.77 -6.97
N PRO A 29 -0.40 -15.26 -6.04
CA PRO A 29 -0.14 -13.83 -5.93
C PRO A 29 0.57 -13.27 -7.16
N GLU A 30 0.05 -12.18 -7.71
CA GLU A 30 0.70 -11.36 -8.72
C GLU A 30 1.17 -10.05 -8.05
N ILE A 31 2.47 -9.76 -8.09
CA ILE A 31 3.05 -8.61 -7.39
C ILE A 31 3.44 -7.56 -8.42
N SER A 32 3.06 -6.30 -8.18
CA SER A 32 3.36 -5.16 -9.03
C SER A 32 3.88 -4.01 -8.17
N LEU A 33 5.04 -3.45 -8.56
CA LEU A 33 5.56 -2.24 -7.95
C LEU A 33 4.92 -1.04 -8.65
N MET A 34 4.06 -0.31 -7.93
CA MET A 34 3.32 0.83 -8.48
C MET A 34 4.06 2.16 -8.27
N GLY A 35 5.10 2.16 -7.45
CA GLY A 35 5.96 3.31 -7.23
C GLY A 35 6.95 3.07 -6.10
N PRO A 36 7.79 4.07 -5.78
CA PRO A 36 8.85 3.91 -4.80
C PRO A 36 8.39 3.73 -3.36
N SER A 37 7.07 3.75 -3.09
CA SER A 37 6.53 3.50 -1.75
C SER A 37 5.16 2.82 -1.80
N LEU A 38 4.83 2.17 -2.93
CA LEU A 38 3.54 1.52 -3.16
C LEU A 38 3.74 0.20 -3.92
N VAL A 39 3.26 -0.88 -3.32
CA VAL A 39 3.25 -2.22 -3.89
C VAL A 39 1.81 -2.69 -3.95
N GLU A 40 1.42 -3.30 -5.06
CA GLU A 40 0.17 -4.03 -5.19
C GLU A 40 0.45 -5.53 -5.26
N VAL A 41 -0.35 -6.31 -4.53
CA VAL A 41 -0.42 -7.76 -4.68
C VAL A 41 -1.86 -8.15 -4.99
N LYS A 42 -2.07 -8.74 -6.16
CA LYS A 42 -3.37 -9.30 -6.55
C LYS A 42 -3.38 -10.76 -6.13
N ILE A 43 -4.38 -11.15 -5.35
CA ILE A 43 -4.60 -12.53 -4.93
C ILE A 43 -5.99 -12.99 -5.36
N THR A 44 -6.17 -14.30 -5.48
CA THR A 44 -7.49 -14.91 -5.66
C THR A 44 -7.89 -15.61 -4.38
N VAL A 45 -9.04 -15.23 -3.80
CA VAL A 45 -9.63 -15.85 -2.61
C VAL A 45 -11.03 -16.29 -2.98
N ASP A 46 -11.35 -17.57 -2.85
CA ASP A 46 -12.66 -18.14 -3.17
C ASP A 46 -13.20 -17.73 -4.56
N GLY A 47 -12.31 -17.68 -5.55
CA GLY A 47 -12.64 -17.28 -6.93
C GLY A 47 -12.80 -15.78 -7.16
N ARG A 48 -12.65 -14.95 -6.12
CA ARG A 48 -12.69 -13.48 -6.21
C ARG A 48 -11.29 -12.91 -6.23
N ARG A 49 -11.08 -11.90 -7.07
CA ARG A 49 -9.81 -11.17 -7.16
C ARG A 49 -9.80 -10.06 -6.12
N VAL A 50 -8.78 -10.06 -5.27
CA VAL A 50 -8.56 -9.06 -4.23
C VAL A 50 -7.28 -8.32 -4.52
N HIS A 51 -7.35 -7.00 -4.51
CA HIS A 51 -6.22 -6.09 -4.72
C HIS A 51 -5.73 -5.60 -3.36
N VAL A 52 -4.53 -6.01 -2.98
CA VAL A 52 -3.94 -5.65 -1.69
C VAL A 52 -2.77 -4.70 -1.92
N PHE A 53 -2.88 -3.49 -1.41
CA PHE A 53 -1.88 -2.44 -1.55
C PHE A 53 -1.11 -2.27 -0.24
N GLY A 54 0.22 -2.42 -0.32
CA GLY A 54 1.15 -2.01 0.72
C GLY A 54 1.68 -0.62 0.42
N LEU A 55 1.58 0.31 1.38
CA LEU A 55 1.93 1.71 1.20
C LEU A 55 2.84 2.23 2.34
N TYR A 56 3.79 3.08 1.97
CA TYR A 56 4.48 3.96 2.90
C TYR A 56 4.36 5.39 2.34
N LEU A 57 3.82 6.32 3.11
CA LEU A 57 3.85 7.73 2.76
C LEU A 57 4.88 8.42 3.65
N PRO A 58 6.02 8.94 3.15
CA PRO A 58 6.95 9.73 3.96
C PRO A 58 6.28 10.82 4.81
N GLY A 59 6.87 11.15 5.97
CA GLY A 59 6.32 12.15 6.90
C GLY A 59 6.07 13.52 6.28
N SER A 60 6.89 13.95 5.31
CA SER A 60 6.68 15.19 4.54
C SER A 60 5.55 15.09 3.50
N TRP A 61 5.11 13.88 3.15
CA TRP A 61 3.95 13.61 2.29
C TRP A 61 2.63 13.62 3.06
N SER A 62 2.67 13.56 4.39
CA SER A 62 1.50 13.79 5.25
C SER A 62 1.12 15.27 5.35
N ASP A 63 2.05 16.16 4.97
CA ASP A 63 1.78 17.58 4.85
C ASP A 63 0.85 17.74 3.64
N HIS A 64 -0.45 17.94 3.89
CA HIS A 64 -1.53 18.05 2.90
C HIS A 64 -1.31 19.15 1.83
N ARG A 65 -0.16 19.83 1.87
CA ARG A 65 0.32 20.84 0.94
C ARG A 65 0.99 20.26 -0.30
N ASP A 66 1.49 19.01 -0.28
CA ASP A 66 2.00 18.36 -1.49
C ASP A 66 0.86 17.66 -2.24
N SER A 67 0.24 18.39 -3.18
CA SER A 67 -0.96 17.98 -3.93
C SER A 67 -0.80 16.73 -4.80
N ARG A 68 0.43 16.20 -4.94
CA ARG A 68 0.73 15.03 -5.77
C ARG A 68 0.31 13.71 -5.15
N VAL A 69 0.15 13.64 -3.82
CA VAL A 69 -0.19 12.39 -3.10
C VAL A 69 -1.65 11.98 -3.30
N PRO A 70 -2.65 12.87 -3.10
CA PRO A 70 -4.04 12.51 -3.34
C PRO A 70 -4.28 12.07 -4.79
N ASP A 71 -3.56 12.65 -5.75
CA ASP A 71 -3.76 12.35 -7.16
C ASP A 71 -3.12 11.00 -7.55
N LEU A 72 -1.90 10.70 -7.08
CA LEU A 72 -1.30 9.37 -7.28
C LEU A 72 -2.17 8.25 -6.68
N LEU A 73 -2.72 8.46 -5.48
CA LEU A 73 -3.58 7.47 -4.84
C LEU A 73 -4.93 7.35 -5.56
N LYS A 74 -5.50 8.45 -6.06
CA LYS A 74 -6.72 8.41 -6.89
C LYS A 74 -6.48 7.66 -8.20
N ASP A 75 -5.36 7.89 -8.86
CA ASP A 75 -5.03 7.23 -10.13
C ASP A 75 -4.88 5.72 -9.90
N VAL A 76 -4.00 5.33 -8.96
CA VAL A 76 -3.73 3.91 -8.70
C VAL A 76 -4.94 3.16 -8.16
N PHE A 77 -5.68 3.75 -7.21
CA PHE A 77 -6.86 3.07 -6.66
C PHE A 77 -8.06 3.17 -7.59
N GLY A 78 -8.16 4.23 -8.40
CA GLY A 78 -9.24 4.45 -9.36
C GLY A 78 -9.22 3.48 -10.54
N GLU A 79 -8.03 2.97 -10.90
CA GLU A 79 -7.89 1.93 -11.93
C GLU A 79 -8.45 0.56 -11.52
N VAL A 80 -8.68 0.33 -10.24
CA VAL A 80 -9.25 -0.94 -9.76
C VAL A 80 -10.77 -0.93 -9.93
N PRO A 81 -11.36 -1.95 -10.60
CA PRO A 81 -12.81 -2.07 -10.76
C PRO A 81 -13.56 -1.99 -9.43
N LEU A 82 -14.73 -1.35 -9.43
CA LEU A 82 -15.53 -1.16 -8.22
C LEU A 82 -16.02 -2.48 -7.63
N GLU A 83 -16.16 -3.51 -8.46
CA GLU A 83 -16.61 -4.85 -8.10
C GLU A 83 -15.49 -5.70 -7.48
N ALA A 84 -14.23 -5.25 -7.56
CA ALA A 84 -13.09 -5.93 -6.97
C ALA A 84 -12.86 -5.48 -5.53
N ASP A 85 -12.60 -6.44 -4.66
CA ASP A 85 -12.25 -6.16 -3.27
C ASP A 85 -10.87 -5.48 -3.21
N ARG A 86 -10.80 -4.38 -2.46
CA ARG A 86 -9.58 -3.60 -2.26
C ARG A 86 -9.23 -3.51 -0.79
N VAL A 87 -7.96 -3.75 -0.48
CA VAL A 87 -7.38 -3.53 0.84
C VAL A 87 -6.17 -2.64 0.68
N VAL A 88 -6.12 -1.53 1.41
CA VAL A 88 -4.95 -0.64 1.45
C VAL A 88 -4.43 -0.64 2.88
N MET A 89 -3.13 -0.93 3.04
CA MET A 89 -2.50 -1.05 4.34
C MET A 89 -1.06 -0.52 4.33
N GLY A 90 -0.57 -0.14 5.50
CA GLY A 90 0.78 0.37 5.68
C GLY A 90 0.79 1.68 6.47
N ASP A 91 1.89 2.41 6.40
CA ASP A 91 2.08 3.64 7.16
C ASP A 91 1.80 4.85 6.27
N PHE A 92 0.65 5.47 6.51
CA PHE A 92 0.22 6.68 5.81
C PHE A 92 0.90 7.95 6.34
N ASN A 93 1.66 7.88 7.44
CA ASN A 93 2.12 9.02 8.23
C ASN A 93 1.01 10.07 8.48
N ALA A 94 -0.26 9.66 8.45
CA ALA A 94 -1.39 10.55 8.62
C ALA A 94 -1.48 10.95 10.09
N HIS A 95 -0.95 12.13 10.39
CA HIS A 95 -1.09 12.72 11.72
C HIS A 95 -2.51 13.27 11.84
N SER A 96 -3.38 12.57 12.58
CA SER A 96 -4.63 13.15 13.06
C SER A 96 -4.29 14.19 14.14
N GLY A 97 -3.82 15.38 13.72
CA GLY A 97 -3.50 16.53 14.54
C GLY A 97 -3.05 16.22 15.97
N SER A 98 -1.74 16.16 16.24
CA SER A 98 -1.27 16.59 17.56
C SER A 98 -1.48 18.10 17.64
N LEU A 99 -2.72 18.51 17.89
CA LEU A 99 -3.04 19.84 18.35
C LEU A 99 -2.53 19.90 19.79
N VAL A 100 -1.26 20.27 19.95
CA VAL A 100 -0.82 20.85 21.22
C VAL A 100 -1.76 22.03 21.50
N PRO A 101 -2.49 22.05 22.63
CA PRO A 101 -3.31 23.20 22.99
C PRO A 101 -2.42 24.44 22.94
N LYS A 102 -2.86 25.49 22.24
CA LYS A 102 -2.10 26.74 22.02
C LYS A 102 -1.75 27.52 23.30
N ASN A 103 -1.94 26.96 24.50
CA ASN A 103 -1.83 27.65 25.78
C ASN A 103 -0.87 26.96 26.78
N LEU A 104 0.23 26.36 26.30
CA LEU A 104 1.28 25.78 27.15
C LEU A 104 2.63 26.51 27.09
N LEU A 105 2.64 27.77 26.64
CA LEU A 105 3.77 28.69 26.77
C LEU A 105 3.28 30.08 27.19
#